data_AF-A0A267MNP2-F1
#
_entry.id   AF-A0A267MNP2-F1
#
_cell.length_a   1.000
_cell.length_b   1.000
_cell.length_c   1.000
_cell.angle_alpha   90.00
_cell.angle_beta   90.00
_cell.angle_gamma   90.00
#
_symmetry.space_group_name_H-M   'P 1'
#
loop_
_entity.id
_entity.type
_entity.pdbx_description
1 polymer ?
#
loop_
_entity_poly.entity_id
_entity_poly.type
_entity_poly.pdbx_seq_one_letter_code
_entity_poly.pdbx_strand_id
1 'polypeptide(L)'
;MNLEDTIRACMKKYPRLFLDRWEVLNYLFCTLHCDHKWKDGELVGTIDTIYKQDTPLFAEQIIELIKFREKLWGQAFYIYPLGKKYSNLFNFPKNIKTDWLKGIIETIKFILLNMNENDDVYMEVSKGELEEYYLDTLNNYNKFLN
;
A
#
# COMPACT_ATOMS: atom_id res chain seq x y z
N MET A 1 -16.11 5.01 -3.97
CA MET A 1 -15.77 4.97 -2.53
C MET A 1 -14.55 5.86 -2.33
N ASN A 2 -14.59 6.75 -1.33
CA ASN A 2 -13.40 7.56 -1.02
C ASN A 2 -12.35 6.69 -0.32
N LEU A 3 -11.09 7.13 -0.36
CA LEU A 3 -9.96 6.43 0.25
C LEU A 3 -10.19 6.17 1.75
N GLU A 4 -10.72 7.15 2.47
CA GLU A 4 -10.88 7.09 3.93
C GLU A 4 -11.89 6.03 4.37
N ASP A 5 -13.00 5.89 3.65
CA ASP A 5 -14.00 4.85 3.88
C ASP A 5 -13.42 3.47 3.60
N THR A 6 -12.56 3.36 2.57
CA THR A 6 -11.83 2.12 2.27
C THR A 6 -10.90 1.75 3.42
N ILE A 7 -10.14 2.71 3.95
CA ILE A 7 -9.23 2.49 5.09
C ILE A 7 -10.00 2.01 6.32
N ARG A 8 -11.08 2.69 6.67
CA ARG A 8 -11.94 2.29 7.80
C ARG A 8 -12.54 0.91 7.59
N ALA A 9 -12.97 0.57 6.37
CA ALA A 9 -13.50 -0.74 6.05
C ALA A 9 -12.45 -1.84 6.21
N CYS A 10 -11.22 -1.62 5.72
CA CYS A 10 -10.10 -2.56 5.88
C CYS A 10 -9.78 -2.79 7.36
N MET A 11 -9.62 -1.72 8.15
CA MET A 11 -9.31 -1.82 9.59
C MET A 11 -10.45 -2.49 10.37
N LYS A 12 -11.70 -2.17 10.06
CA LYS A 12 -12.87 -2.79 10.72
C LYS A 12 -12.98 -4.28 10.39
N LYS A 13 -12.72 -4.66 9.14
CA LYS A 13 -12.87 -6.05 8.67
C LYS A 13 -11.69 -6.94 9.07
N TYR A 14 -10.47 -6.39 9.14
CA TYR A 14 -9.25 -7.13 9.47
C TYR A 14 -8.42 -6.40 10.55
N PRO A 15 -8.95 -6.21 11.77
CA PRO A 15 -8.30 -5.42 12.82
C PRO A 15 -7.01 -6.04 13.36
N ARG A 16 -6.74 -7.31 13.08
CA ARG A 16 -5.45 -7.97 13.41
C ARG A 16 -4.40 -7.81 12.32
N LEU A 17 -4.83 -7.49 11.11
CA LEU A 17 -3.95 -7.29 9.96
C LEU A 17 -3.58 -5.82 9.80
N PHE A 18 -4.56 -4.94 9.97
CA PHE A 18 -4.44 -3.49 9.81
C PHE A 18 -4.71 -2.78 11.14
N LEU A 19 -3.64 -2.59 11.91
CA LEU A 19 -3.63 -1.90 13.20
C LEU A 19 -3.70 -0.39 13.01
N ASP A 20 -3.15 0.13 11.92
CA ASP A 20 -3.13 1.54 11.61
C ASP A 20 -3.39 1.84 10.12
N ARG A 21 -3.50 3.13 9.82
CA ARG A 21 -3.71 3.66 8.47
C ARG A 21 -2.60 3.24 7.52
N TRP A 22 -1.35 3.25 7.99
CA TRP A 22 -0.21 3.01 7.13
C TRP A 22 -0.21 1.56 6.63
N GLU A 23 -0.54 0.61 7.48
CA GLU A 23 -0.63 -0.80 7.06
C GLU A 23 -1.65 -1.00 5.94
N VAL A 24 -2.75 -0.24 5.97
CA VAL A 24 -3.72 -0.25 4.88
C VAL A 24 -3.16 0.40 3.62
N LEU A 25 -2.51 1.55 3.73
CA LEU A 25 -1.91 2.26 2.57
C LEU A 25 -0.82 1.41 1.90
N ASN A 26 0.06 0.81 2.71
CA ASN A 26 1.09 -0.13 2.26
C ASN A 26 0.47 -1.33 1.53
N TYR A 27 -0.63 -1.88 2.06
CA TYR A 27 -1.35 -2.96 1.39
C TYR A 27 -1.99 -2.52 0.06
N LEU A 28 -2.70 -1.39 0.05
CA LEU A 28 -3.43 -0.92 -1.13
C LEU A 28 -2.49 -0.55 -2.27
N PHE A 29 -1.36 0.09 -1.96
CA PHE A 29 -0.49 0.70 -2.96
C PHE A 29 0.78 -0.09 -3.23
N CYS A 30 1.38 -0.73 -2.22
CA CYS A 30 2.70 -1.34 -2.36
C CYS A 30 2.64 -2.84 -2.63
N THR A 31 1.65 -3.58 -2.11
CA THR A 31 1.54 -5.02 -2.29
C THR A 31 1.58 -5.42 -3.77
N LEU A 32 2.57 -6.26 -4.12
CA LEU A 32 2.64 -6.88 -5.43
C LEU A 32 1.37 -7.71 -5.66
N HIS A 33 0.70 -7.47 -6.77
CA HIS A 33 -0.56 -8.15 -7.10
C HIS A 33 -1.70 -7.91 -6.10
N CYS A 34 -1.78 -6.71 -5.49
CA CYS A 34 -2.92 -6.31 -4.66
C CYS A 34 -4.26 -6.63 -5.36
N ASP A 35 -5.20 -7.21 -4.61
CA ASP A 35 -6.53 -7.59 -5.12
C ASP A 35 -7.41 -6.38 -5.45
N HIS A 36 -7.02 -5.20 -4.98
CA HIS A 36 -7.65 -3.95 -5.39
C HIS A 36 -7.12 -3.51 -6.74
N LYS A 37 -8.03 -3.21 -7.65
CA LYS A 37 -7.73 -2.74 -9.01
C LYS A 37 -8.33 -1.38 -9.23
N TRP A 38 -7.63 -0.56 -10.01
CA TRP A 38 -8.11 0.75 -10.41
C TRP A 38 -9.34 0.61 -11.31
N LYS A 39 -10.44 1.25 -10.92
CA LYS A 39 -11.67 1.36 -11.69
C LYS A 39 -12.25 2.75 -11.47
N ASP A 40 -12.51 3.48 -12.56
CA ASP A 40 -13.12 4.82 -12.52
C ASP A 40 -12.43 5.81 -11.55
N GLY A 41 -11.09 5.73 -11.48
CA GLY A 41 -10.26 6.59 -10.66
C GLY A 41 -10.16 6.21 -9.18
N GLU A 42 -10.69 5.05 -8.79
CA GLU A 42 -10.67 4.53 -7.41
C GLU A 42 -10.07 3.12 -7.39
N LEU A 43 -9.49 2.71 -6.27
CA LEU A 43 -9.18 1.30 -6.05
C LEU A 43 -10.42 0.57 -5.58
N VAL A 44 -10.86 -0.40 -6.37
CA VAL A 44 -12.01 -1.26 -6.07
C VAL A 44 -11.52 -2.69 -5.91
N GLY A 45 -11.89 -3.33 -4.82
CA GLY A 45 -11.53 -4.71 -4.55
C GLY A 45 -12.11 -5.20 -3.24
N THR A 46 -11.85 -6.47 -2.98
CA THR A 46 -12.13 -7.11 -1.72
C THR A 46 -10.87 -7.81 -1.26
N ILE A 47 -10.55 -7.75 0.02
CA ILE A 47 -9.43 -8.50 0.64
C ILE A 47 -9.73 -10.02 0.67
N ASP A 48 -10.85 -10.47 0.10
CA ASP A 48 -11.39 -11.82 0.23
C ASP A 48 -10.56 -12.91 -0.48
N THR A 49 -9.67 -12.54 -1.40
CA THR A 49 -8.93 -13.49 -2.24
C THR A 49 -7.59 -13.94 -1.66
N ILE A 50 -6.87 -13.11 -0.91
CA ILE A 50 -5.69 -13.56 -0.13
C ILE A 50 -6.14 -14.38 1.11
N TYR A 51 -7.37 -14.17 1.57
CA TYR A 51 -7.80 -14.51 2.92
C TYR A 51 -9.24 -15.02 2.94
N LYS A 52 -9.50 -16.17 2.30
CA LYS A 52 -10.81 -16.84 2.39
C LYS A 52 -11.06 -17.25 3.85
N GLN A 53 -11.88 -16.45 4.55
CA GLN A 53 -12.12 -16.52 5.99
C GLN A 53 -12.60 -17.90 6.49
N ASP A 54 -13.17 -18.73 5.61
CA ASP A 54 -13.83 -19.99 5.96
C ASP A 54 -12.96 -21.25 5.76
N THR A 55 -11.64 -21.10 5.59
CA THR A 55 -10.74 -22.26 5.52
C THR A 55 -9.83 -22.33 6.76
N PRO A 56 -9.60 -23.51 7.35
CA PRO A 56 -8.62 -23.69 8.44
C PRO A 56 -7.22 -23.12 8.09
N LEU A 57 -6.86 -23.16 6.79
CA LEU A 57 -5.65 -22.54 6.25
C LEU A 57 -5.56 -21.03 6.52
N PHE A 58 -6.68 -20.30 6.58
CA PHE A 58 -6.67 -18.84 6.77
C PHE A 58 -6.20 -18.45 8.17
N ALA A 59 -6.68 -19.15 9.20
CA ALA A 59 -6.23 -18.91 10.56
C ALA A 59 -4.74 -19.22 10.71
N GLU A 60 -4.27 -20.32 10.12
CA GLU A 60 -2.86 -20.72 10.15
C GLU A 60 -1.96 -19.73 9.38
N GLN A 61 -2.36 -19.28 8.19
CA GLN A 61 -1.61 -18.28 7.41
C GLN A 61 -1.58 -16.91 8.10
N ILE A 62 -2.68 -16.48 8.72
CA ILE A 62 -2.69 -15.26 9.53
C ILE A 62 -1.80 -15.42 10.76
N ILE A 63 -1.82 -16.58 11.41
CA ILE A 63 -0.93 -16.87 12.54
C ILE A 63 0.53 -16.90 12.08
N GLU A 64 0.86 -17.49 10.93
CA GLU A 64 2.21 -17.47 10.39
C GLU A 64 2.65 -16.07 9.98
N LEU A 65 1.77 -15.27 9.36
CA LEU A 65 2.05 -13.87 9.05
C LEU A 65 2.24 -13.05 10.32
N ILE A 66 1.43 -13.27 11.35
CA ILE A 66 1.57 -12.63 12.67
C ILE A 66 2.88 -13.07 13.31
N LYS A 67 3.23 -14.36 13.32
CA LYS A 67 4.50 -14.87 13.85
C LYS A 67 5.71 -14.37 13.07
N PHE A 68 5.60 -14.27 11.74
CA PHE A 68 6.61 -13.70 10.86
C PHE A 68 6.79 -12.21 11.17
N ARG A 69 5.68 -11.48 11.35
CA ARG A 69 5.69 -10.09 11.82
C ARG A 69 6.33 -9.99 13.20
N GLU A 70 5.86 -10.72 14.21
CA GLU A 70 6.44 -10.74 15.56
C GLU A 70 7.94 -11.08 15.57
N LYS A 71 8.40 -11.98 14.69
CA LYS A 71 9.82 -12.27 14.50
C LYS A 71 10.59 -11.09 13.88
N LEU A 72 9.93 -10.31 13.03
CA LEU A 72 10.43 -9.04 12.51
C LEU A 72 10.28 -7.88 13.51
N TRP A 73 9.59 -8.01 14.66
CA TRP A 73 9.37 -6.90 15.62
C TRP A 73 10.63 -6.43 16.38
N GLY A 74 11.81 -6.93 16.02
CA GLY A 74 13.07 -6.25 16.32
C GLY A 74 13.43 -5.15 15.32
N GLN A 75 12.80 -5.14 14.15
CA GLN A 75 12.90 -4.13 13.10
C GLN A 75 11.59 -3.36 13.04
N ALA A 76 11.68 -2.09 13.38
CA ALA A 76 10.64 -1.13 13.10
C ALA A 76 10.28 -1.24 11.61
N PHE A 77 8.99 -1.45 11.34
CA PHE A 77 8.36 -1.11 10.07
C PHE A 77 8.61 -2.04 8.86
N TYR A 78 7.53 -2.57 8.25
CA TYR A 78 7.57 -3.41 7.06
C TYR A 78 6.88 -2.71 5.87
N ILE A 79 7.59 -2.52 4.77
CA ILE A 79 7.05 -2.06 3.48
C ILE A 79 6.96 -3.27 2.56
N TYR A 80 5.84 -3.44 1.85
CA TYR A 80 5.81 -4.46 0.80
C TYR A 80 6.80 -4.11 -0.32
N PRO A 81 7.47 -5.10 -0.92
CA PRO A 81 8.29 -4.90 -2.10
C PRO A 81 7.59 -4.05 -3.16
N LEU A 82 8.23 -2.95 -3.56
CA LEU A 82 7.75 -2.10 -4.64
C LEU A 82 8.15 -2.69 -5.99
N GLY A 83 7.17 -2.80 -6.88
CA GLY A 83 7.39 -3.17 -8.27
C GLY A 83 6.71 -2.20 -9.22
N LYS A 84 7.47 -1.59 -10.13
CA LYS A 84 6.95 -0.54 -11.04
C LYS A 84 5.76 -1.03 -11.86
N LYS A 85 5.74 -2.33 -12.20
CA LYS A 85 4.68 -2.95 -13.01
C LYS A 85 3.49 -3.49 -12.19
N TYR A 86 3.68 -3.75 -10.90
CA TYR A 86 2.74 -4.57 -10.12
C TYR A 86 2.12 -3.83 -8.93
N SER A 87 2.81 -2.83 -8.39
CA SER A 87 2.30 -2.03 -7.28
C SER A 87 1.34 -0.97 -7.82
N ASN A 88 0.17 -0.86 -7.19
CA ASN A 88 -0.84 0.15 -7.54
C ASN A 88 -0.28 1.58 -7.39
N LEU A 89 0.75 1.76 -6.58
CA LEU A 89 1.50 3.01 -6.40
C LEU A 89 1.96 3.62 -7.72
N PHE A 90 2.43 2.80 -8.67
CA PHE A 90 2.97 3.25 -9.96
C PHE A 90 1.98 3.16 -11.12
N ASN A 91 0.85 2.47 -10.92
CA ASN A 91 -0.05 2.05 -12.00
C ASN A 91 -1.45 2.66 -11.87
N PHE A 92 -1.56 3.86 -11.32
CA PHE A 92 -2.84 4.56 -11.22
C PHE A 92 -3.28 5.21 -12.55
N PRO A 93 -4.59 5.32 -12.80
CA PRO A 93 -5.08 5.81 -14.09
C PRO A 93 -5.07 7.34 -14.16
N LYS A 94 -5.10 7.89 -15.37
CA LYS A 94 -5.15 9.35 -15.60
C LYS A 94 -6.38 10.04 -14.97
N ASN A 95 -7.48 9.31 -14.81
CA ASN A 95 -8.71 9.79 -14.18
C ASN A 95 -8.77 9.51 -12.67
N ILE A 96 -7.64 9.28 -12.00
CA ILE A 96 -7.58 9.09 -10.55
C ILE A 96 -8.30 10.22 -9.81
N LYS A 97 -9.05 9.86 -8.77
CA LYS A 97 -9.71 10.84 -7.90
C LYS A 97 -8.71 11.48 -6.94
N THR A 98 -8.95 12.74 -6.59
CA THR A 98 -8.01 13.57 -5.85
C THR A 98 -7.66 13.02 -4.46
N ASP A 99 -8.60 12.41 -3.76
CA ASP A 99 -8.39 11.78 -2.45
C ASP A 99 -7.49 10.54 -2.54
N TRP A 100 -7.65 9.73 -3.59
CA TRP A 100 -6.78 8.60 -3.87
C TRP A 100 -5.37 9.03 -4.26
N LEU A 101 -5.24 10.11 -5.06
CA LEU A 101 -3.94 10.68 -5.41
C LEU A 101 -3.21 11.24 -4.17
N LYS A 102 -3.94 11.87 -3.23
CA LYS A 102 -3.39 12.24 -1.92
C LYS A 102 -2.87 11.03 -1.15
N GLY A 103 -3.59 9.91 -1.16
CA GLY A 103 -3.15 8.67 -0.52
C GLY A 103 -1.85 8.11 -1.11
N ILE A 104 -1.69 8.17 -2.43
CA ILE A 104 -0.43 7.79 -3.09
C ILE A 104 0.71 8.71 -2.64
N ILE A 105 0.51 10.02 -2.66
CA ILE A 105 1.51 11.00 -2.20
C ILE A 105 1.88 10.77 -0.74
N GLU A 106 0.90 10.55 0.13
CA GLU A 106 1.08 10.19 1.54
C GLU A 106 1.94 8.92 1.67
N THR A 107 1.68 7.93 0.81
CA THR A 107 2.39 6.66 0.82
C THR A 107 3.84 6.80 0.38
N ILE A 108 4.11 7.53 -0.70
CA ILE A 108 5.47 7.77 -1.15
C ILE A 108 6.27 8.51 -0.09
N LYS A 109 5.70 9.56 0.52
CA LYS A 109 6.35 10.29 1.64
C LYS A 109 6.70 9.37 2.79
N PHE A 110 5.76 8.50 3.17
CA PHE A 110 5.99 7.56 4.26
C PHE A 110 7.19 6.67 3.94
N ILE A 111 7.23 6.08 2.74
CA ILE A 111 8.31 5.19 2.32
C ILE A 111 9.65 5.93 2.33
N LEU A 112 9.72 7.12 1.73
CA LEU A 112 10.96 7.91 1.68
C LEU A 112 11.51 8.27 3.06
N LEU A 113 10.64 8.51 4.05
CA LEU A 113 11.04 8.81 5.43
C LEU A 113 11.58 7.59 6.19
N ASN A 114 11.23 6.38 5.75
CA ASN A 114 11.55 5.14 6.45
C ASN A 114 12.49 4.21 5.67
N MET A 115 12.82 4.53 4.41
CA MET A 115 13.85 3.84 3.64
C MET A 115 15.25 4.17 4.18
N ASN A 116 15.97 3.13 4.62
CA ASN A 116 17.41 3.21 4.81
C ASN A 116 18.13 3.03 3.47
N GLU A 117 19.32 3.62 3.34
CA GLU A 117 20.17 3.51 2.14
C GLU A 117 20.60 2.07 1.82
N ASN A 118 20.42 1.13 2.76
CA ASN A 118 20.74 -0.29 2.60
C ASN A 118 19.49 -1.17 2.34
N ASP A 119 18.29 -0.61 2.24
CA ASP A 119 17.03 -1.35 2.06
C ASP A 119 16.79 -1.81 0.60
N ASP A 120 17.79 -1.63 -0.27
CA ASP A 120 17.78 -1.96 -1.70
C ASP A 120 17.47 -3.44 -2.01
N VAL A 121 17.52 -4.33 -1.01
CA VAL A 121 17.36 -5.78 -1.23
C VAL A 121 15.92 -6.18 -1.58
N TYR A 122 14.92 -5.33 -1.30
CA TYR A 122 13.51 -5.72 -1.42
C TYR A 122 12.65 -4.85 -2.35
N MET A 123 13.20 -3.84 -3.04
CA MET A 123 12.42 -2.96 -3.91
C MET A 123 13.05 -2.85 -5.30
N GLU A 124 12.27 -3.04 -6.38
CA GLU A 124 12.73 -2.77 -7.76
C GLU A 124 13.03 -1.28 -8.01
N VAL A 125 12.90 -0.44 -6.99
CA VAL A 125 12.92 1.02 -7.05
C VAL A 125 13.89 1.52 -5.99
N SER A 126 14.96 2.18 -6.44
CA SER A 126 15.90 2.86 -5.56
C SER A 126 15.26 4.09 -4.90
N LYS A 127 15.87 4.56 -3.81
CA LYS A 127 15.39 5.78 -3.12
C LYS A 127 15.33 6.99 -4.08
N GLY A 128 16.38 7.21 -4.88
CA GLY A 128 16.44 8.32 -5.83
C GLY A 128 15.33 8.27 -6.89
N GLU A 129 15.05 7.09 -7.44
CA GLU A 129 13.93 6.92 -8.38
C GLU A 129 12.57 7.22 -7.73
N LEU A 130 12.41 6.86 -6.45
CA LEU A 130 11.18 7.14 -5.72
C LEU A 130 11.02 8.64 -5.39
N GLU A 131 12.12 9.35 -5.12
CA GLU A 131 12.14 10.81 -4.92
C GLU A 131 11.75 11.55 -6.21
N GLU A 132 12.28 11.15 -7.36
CA GLU A 132 11.88 11.70 -8.66
C GLU A 132 10.38 11.47 -8.93
N TYR A 133 9.93 10.23 -8.71
CA TYR A 133 8.52 9.88 -8.88
C TYR A 133 7.58 10.67 -7.94
N TYR A 134 8.01 10.91 -6.71
CA TYR A 134 7.29 11.73 -5.74
C TYR A 134 7.07 13.15 -6.25
N LEU A 135 8.13 13.79 -6.75
CA LEU A 135 8.07 15.17 -7.26
C LEU A 135 7.16 15.27 -8.48
N ASP A 136 7.25 14.33 -9.42
CA ASP A 136 6.37 14.27 -10.58
C ASP A 136 4.90 14.10 -10.18
N THR A 137 4.63 13.21 -9.23
CA THR A 137 3.29 12.95 -8.72
C THR A 137 2.73 14.19 -8.01
N LEU A 138 3.53 14.87 -7.19
CA LEU A 138 3.14 16.10 -6.49
C LEU A 138 2.86 17.24 -7.47
N ASN A 139 3.69 17.40 -8.50
CA ASN A 139 3.48 18.39 -9.55
C ASN A 139 2.17 18.15 -10.31
N ASN A 140 1.87 16.89 -10.63
CA ASN A 140 0.60 16.52 -11.25
C ASN A 140 -0.58 16.80 -10.33
N TYR A 141 -0.48 16.49 -9.05
CA TYR A 141 -1.51 16.80 -8.06
C TYR A 141 -1.78 18.30 -7.94
N ASN A 142 -0.74 19.13 -7.90
CA ASN A 142 -0.90 20.60 -7.84
C ASN A 142 -1.60 21.16 -9.09
N LYS A 143 -1.45 20.55 -10.27
CA LYS A 143 -2.21 20.92 -11.48
C LYS A 143 -3.71 20.61 -11.37
N PHE A 144 -4.12 19.67 -10.52
CA PHE A 144 -5.54 19.39 -10.28
C PHE A 144 -6.21 20.38 -9.32
N LEU A 145 -5.42 21.13 -8.54
CA LEU A 145 -5.93 22.09 -7.55
C LEU A 145 -6.05 23.53 -8.10
N ASN A 146 -5.35 23.83 -9.19
CA ASN A 146 -5.35 25.13 -9.86
C ASN A 146 -6.27 25.10 -11.08
#